data_AF-A0A094P4F3-F1
#
_entry.id   AF-A0A094P4F3-F1
#
_cell.length_a   1.000
_cell.length_b   1.000
_cell.length_c   1.000
_cell.angle_alpha   90.00
_cell.angle_beta   90.00
_cell.angle_gamma   90.00
#
_symmetry.space_group_name_H-M   'P 1'
#
loop_
_entity.id
_entity.type
_entity.pdbx_description
1 polymer ?
#
loop_
_entity_poly.entity_id
_entity_poly.type
_entity_poly.pdbx_seq_one_letter_code
_entity_poly.pdbx_strand_id
1 'polypeptide(L)'
;LNHRGTEITLLLARNIGYPIILVSLMPWYIAAVFLVIHMALFGVYMGASFAPNHKGMPQIAAGIKVDFLRRQVLTSRNIRGGLFMDHFMGGLNYQIEHHLFPSMARPKLARAAKLVRQFCAEKKISYTETGLFQSYGIVIAYLNRVGLAARDPFDCPPAQVLGRA
;
A
#
# COMPACT_ATOMS: atom_id res chain seq x y z
N LEU A 1 -2.03 2.34 28.42
CA LEU A 1 -3.00 2.85 27.42
C LEU A 1 -3.44 4.26 27.83
N ASN A 2 -2.51 5.23 27.82
CA ASN A 2 -2.72 6.52 28.51
C ASN A 2 -3.61 7.51 27.74
N HIS A 3 -4.04 7.16 26.52
CA HIS A 3 -4.79 8.07 25.63
C HIS A 3 -6.11 7.49 25.13
N ARG A 4 -6.60 6.40 25.74
CA ARG A 4 -7.80 5.70 25.28
C ARG A 4 -9.04 6.61 25.23
N GLY A 5 -9.20 7.51 26.21
CA GLY A 5 -10.27 8.49 26.21
C GLY A 5 -10.19 9.43 25.00
N THR A 6 -9.01 9.97 24.71
CA THR A 6 -8.77 10.83 23.55
C THR A 6 -9.02 10.10 22.23
N GLU A 7 -8.56 8.86 22.10
CA GLU A 7 -8.80 8.02 20.92
C GLU A 7 -10.30 7.81 20.68
N ILE A 8 -11.05 7.43 21.73
CA ILE A 8 -12.50 7.23 21.65
C ILE A 8 -13.19 8.53 21.26
N THR A 9 -12.85 9.66 21.89
CA THR A 9 -13.44 10.95 21.56
C THR A 9 -13.20 11.34 20.11
N LEU A 10 -11.98 11.19 19.59
CA LEU A 10 -11.67 11.50 18.19
C LEU A 10 -12.41 10.58 17.21
N LEU A 11 -12.53 9.29 17.55
CA LEU A 11 -13.29 8.33 16.75
C LEU A 11 -14.78 8.66 16.75
N LEU A 12 -15.38 8.98 17.89
CA LEU A 12 -16.80 9.36 17.97
C LEU A 12 -17.07 10.69 17.27
N ALA A 13 -16.23 11.70 17.50
CA ALA A 13 -16.34 13.00 16.83
C ALA A 13 -16.30 12.84 15.31
N ARG A 14 -15.40 11.99 14.78
CA ARG A 14 -15.31 11.74 13.35
C ARG A 14 -16.45 10.89 12.80
N ASN A 15 -16.81 9.80 13.46
CA ASN A 15 -17.78 8.84 12.91
C ASN A 15 -19.24 9.24 13.16
N ILE A 16 -19.53 10.07 14.16
CA ILE A 16 -20.89 10.54 14.49
C ILE A 16 -21.05 12.02 14.13
N GLY A 17 -20.09 12.86 14.52
CA GLY A 17 -20.18 14.30 14.27
C GLY A 17 -20.22 14.65 12.78
N TYR A 18 -19.45 13.93 11.95
CA TYR A 18 -19.45 14.18 10.51
C TYR A 18 -20.81 13.87 9.84
N PRO A 19 -21.44 12.69 10.05
CA PRO A 19 -22.81 12.46 9.59
C PRO A 19 -23.82 13.48 10.12
N ILE A 20 -23.74 13.87 11.40
CA ILE A 20 -24.64 14.87 11.99
C ILE A 20 -24.55 16.20 11.25
N ILE A 21 -23.34 16.67 10.98
CA ILE A 21 -23.13 17.92 10.23
C ILE A 21 -23.76 17.82 8.84
N LEU A 22 -23.58 16.69 8.15
CA LEU A 22 -24.17 16.50 6.82
C LEU A 22 -25.70 16.56 6.86
N VAL A 23 -26.37 15.76 7.71
CA VAL A 23 -27.84 15.76 7.79
C VAL A 23 -28.44 17.06 8.32
N SER A 24 -27.64 17.88 9.00
CA SER A 24 -28.06 19.22 9.46
C SER A 24 -28.00 20.26 8.33
N LEU A 25 -27.15 20.04 7.32
CA LEU A 25 -26.94 20.96 6.20
C LEU A 25 -27.71 20.57 4.94
N MET A 26 -28.12 19.31 4.80
CA MET A 26 -28.83 18.80 3.63
C MET A 26 -29.89 17.76 3.99
N PRO A 27 -30.91 17.53 3.12
CA PRO A 27 -31.89 16.47 3.35
C PRO A 27 -31.22 15.11 3.56
N TRP A 28 -31.78 14.29 4.46
CA TRP A 28 -31.15 13.04 4.90
C TRP A 28 -30.79 12.09 3.74
N TYR A 29 -31.60 12.06 2.67
CA TYR A 29 -31.35 11.20 1.51
C TYR A 29 -30.17 11.71 0.66
N ILE A 30 -29.98 13.03 0.53
CA ILE A 30 -28.79 13.61 -0.12
C ILE A 30 -27.55 13.33 0.71
N ALA A 31 -27.64 13.47 2.03
CA ALA A 31 -26.53 13.15 2.94
C ALA A 31 -26.12 11.68 2.84
N ALA A 32 -27.10 10.76 2.75
CA ALA A 32 -26.85 9.34 2.56
C ALA A 32 -26.13 9.04 1.23
N VAL A 33 -26.63 9.57 0.10
CA VAL A 33 -25.98 9.42 -1.21
C VAL A 33 -24.57 9.99 -1.19
N PHE A 34 -24.39 11.17 -0.60
CA PHE A 34 -23.09 11.80 -0.46
C PHE A 34 -22.11 10.93 0.33
N LEU A 35 -22.53 10.35 1.46
CA LEU A 35 -21.69 9.46 2.27
C LEU A 35 -21.29 8.19 1.51
N VAL A 36 -22.19 7.61 0.73
CA VAL A 36 -21.89 6.44 -0.11
C VAL A 36 -20.84 6.78 -1.16
N ILE A 37 -21.01 7.88 -1.89
CA ILE A 37 -20.06 8.33 -2.91
C ILE A 37 -18.71 8.66 -2.27
N HIS A 38 -18.73 9.39 -1.15
CA HIS A 38 -17.52 9.72 -0.40
C HIS A 38 -16.77 8.44 -0.01
N MET A 39 -17.45 7.45 0.57
CA MET A 39 -16.83 6.20 1.00
C MET A 39 -16.27 5.39 -0.18
N ALA A 40 -17.00 5.34 -1.29
CA ALA A 40 -16.54 4.69 -2.51
C ALA A 40 -15.28 5.34 -3.08
N LEU A 41 -15.27 6.67 -3.21
CA LEU A 41 -14.11 7.44 -3.67
C LEU A 41 -12.93 7.32 -2.71
N PHE A 42 -13.19 7.35 -1.40
CA PHE A 42 -12.18 7.11 -0.38
C PHE A 42 -11.55 5.72 -0.52
N GLY A 43 -12.36 4.68 -0.76
CA GLY A 43 -11.88 3.32 -1.03
C GLY A 43 -10.97 3.25 -2.26
N VAL A 44 -11.37 3.88 -3.37
CA VAL A 44 -10.56 3.97 -4.60
C VAL A 44 -9.23 4.68 -4.33
N TYR A 45 -9.29 5.84 -3.66
CA TYR A 45 -8.11 6.63 -3.29
C TYR A 45 -7.14 5.87 -2.37
N MET A 46 -7.65 5.20 -1.34
CA MET A 46 -6.84 4.39 -0.44
C MET A 46 -6.20 3.21 -1.18
N GLY A 47 -6.98 2.49 -2.01
CA GLY A 47 -6.47 1.41 -2.84
C GLY A 47 -5.35 1.89 -3.78
N ALA A 48 -5.50 3.07 -4.37
CA ALA A 48 -4.50 3.71 -5.22
C ALA A 48 -3.25 4.18 -4.43
N SER A 49 -3.36 4.45 -3.14
CA SER A 49 -2.22 4.82 -2.31
C SER A 49 -1.43 3.60 -1.80
N PHE A 50 -2.11 2.48 -1.49
CA PHE A 50 -1.46 1.25 -1.03
C PHE A 50 -0.78 0.47 -2.16
N ALA A 51 -1.46 0.33 -3.30
CA ALA A 51 -1.00 -0.44 -4.45
C ALA A 51 0.47 -0.19 -4.84
N PRO A 52 0.93 1.07 -5.02
CA PRO A 52 2.29 1.34 -5.47
C PRO A 52 3.38 1.00 -4.45
N ASN A 53 3.05 0.67 -3.21
CA ASN A 53 4.05 0.43 -2.16
C ASN A 53 4.47 -1.04 -2.00
N HIS A 54 3.76 -2.00 -2.61
CA HIS A 54 4.11 -3.42 -2.47
C HIS A 54 3.71 -4.30 -3.67
N LYS A 55 2.92 -3.81 -4.63
CA LYS A 55 2.62 -4.58 -5.85
C LYS A 55 3.81 -4.56 -6.81
N GLY A 56 4.09 -5.71 -7.44
CA GLY A 56 5.24 -5.90 -8.32
C GLY A 56 6.57 -6.10 -7.59
N MET A 57 6.55 -6.26 -6.26
CA MET A 57 7.75 -6.56 -5.47
C MET A 57 8.03 -8.08 -5.45
N PRO A 58 9.29 -8.49 -5.21
CA PRO A 58 9.67 -9.90 -5.11
C PRO A 58 8.77 -10.68 -4.15
N GLN A 59 8.33 -11.85 -4.61
CA GLN A 59 7.64 -12.82 -3.77
C GLN A 59 8.68 -13.78 -3.18
N ILE A 60 8.58 -14.08 -1.89
CA ILE A 60 9.45 -15.06 -1.25
C ILE A 60 8.96 -16.45 -1.65
N ALA A 61 9.81 -17.24 -2.31
CA ALA A 61 9.47 -18.59 -2.73
C ALA A 61 9.12 -19.49 -1.53
N ALA A 62 8.25 -20.47 -1.77
CA ALA A 62 7.89 -21.46 -0.75
C ALA A 62 9.15 -22.17 -0.22
N GLY A 63 9.21 -22.41 1.10
CA GLY A 63 10.35 -23.05 1.76
C GLY A 63 11.52 -22.14 2.10
N ILE A 64 11.59 -20.92 1.52
CA ILE A 64 12.63 -19.95 1.86
C ILE A 64 12.27 -19.18 3.14
N LYS A 65 13.16 -19.24 4.13
CA LYS A 65 13.07 -18.41 5.33
C LYS A 65 13.94 -17.17 5.17
N VAL A 66 13.33 -16.00 5.35
CA VAL A 66 14.00 -14.70 5.45
C VAL A 66 13.65 -14.07 6.79
N ASP A 67 14.62 -13.37 7.38
CA ASP A 67 14.42 -12.62 8.62
C ASP A 67 13.38 -11.50 8.46
N PHE A 68 12.88 -11.01 9.59
CA PHE A 68 11.82 -10.00 9.62
C PHE A 68 12.20 -8.72 8.84
N LEU A 69 13.42 -8.21 9.04
CA LEU A 69 13.87 -6.99 8.38
C LEU A 69 13.90 -7.18 6.86
N ARG A 70 14.56 -8.25 6.38
CA ARG A 70 14.66 -8.54 4.95
C ARG A 70 13.30 -8.76 4.32
N ARG A 71 12.39 -9.44 5.03
CA ARG A 71 11.00 -9.61 4.56
C ARG A 71 10.35 -8.24 4.32
N GLN A 72 10.33 -7.36 5.32
CA GLN A 72 9.63 -6.07 5.16
C GLN A 72 10.30 -5.15 4.14
N VAL A 73 11.63 -5.12 4.10
CA VAL A 73 12.39 -4.23 3.21
C VAL A 73 12.36 -4.71 1.76
N LEU A 74 12.56 -6.01 1.50
CA LEU A 74 12.71 -6.53 0.13
C LEU A 74 11.37 -6.74 -0.57
N THR A 75 10.28 -6.98 0.16
CA THR A 75 8.94 -7.17 -0.43
C THR A 75 8.10 -5.89 -0.47
N SER A 76 8.69 -4.74 -0.11
CA SER A 76 8.02 -3.44 -0.09
C SER A 76 8.88 -2.36 -0.75
N ARG A 77 8.29 -1.22 -1.04
CA ARG A 77 8.99 -0.04 -1.55
C ARG A 77 8.37 1.22 -0.98
N ASN A 78 9.16 2.29 -0.95
CA ASN A 78 8.69 3.62 -0.63
C ASN A 78 8.45 4.46 -1.87
N ILE A 79 7.57 5.46 -1.72
CA ILE A 79 7.27 6.47 -2.75
C ILE A 79 7.86 7.82 -2.32
N ARG A 80 8.78 8.34 -3.13
CA ARG A 80 9.37 9.67 -2.93
C ARG A 80 8.46 10.77 -3.46
N GLY A 81 8.57 11.94 -2.85
CA GLY A 81 7.86 13.16 -3.31
C GLY A 81 7.70 14.24 -2.24
N GLY A 82 8.38 14.11 -1.09
CA GLY A 82 8.38 15.12 -0.03
C GLY A 82 7.01 15.32 0.61
N LEU A 83 6.81 16.49 1.22
CA LEU A 83 5.61 16.81 1.99
C LEU A 83 4.33 16.66 1.17
N PHE A 84 4.34 17.04 -0.11
CA PHE A 84 3.18 16.86 -0.98
C PHE A 84 2.77 15.39 -1.05
N MET A 85 3.72 14.48 -1.27
CA MET A 85 3.44 13.04 -1.32
C MET A 85 3.06 12.48 0.05
N ASP A 86 3.66 12.98 1.12
CA ASP A 86 3.33 12.58 2.50
C ASP A 86 1.87 12.88 2.83
N HIS A 87 1.36 14.04 2.40
CA HIS A 87 -0.05 14.40 2.54
C HIS A 87 -0.92 13.61 1.55
N PHE A 88 -0.54 13.58 0.27
CA PHE A 88 -1.31 12.94 -0.78
C PHE A 88 -1.46 11.43 -0.59
N MET A 89 -0.49 10.74 0.00
CA MET A 89 -0.57 9.30 0.29
C MET A 89 -0.93 9.02 1.75
N GLY A 90 -1.17 10.05 2.55
CA GLY A 90 -1.43 9.90 3.97
C GLY A 90 -0.32 9.13 4.70
N GLY A 91 0.95 9.43 4.43
CA GLY A 91 2.11 8.78 5.06
C GLY A 91 2.31 7.30 4.68
N LEU A 92 1.45 6.72 3.85
CA LEU A 92 1.58 5.35 3.34
C LEU A 92 2.70 5.20 2.32
N ASN A 93 3.29 6.32 1.89
CA ASN A 93 4.50 6.33 1.06
C ASN A 93 5.75 5.78 1.77
N TYR A 94 5.68 5.60 3.09
CA TYR A 94 6.72 4.99 3.94
C TYR A 94 6.36 3.55 4.35
N GLN A 95 6.05 2.70 3.38
CA GLN A 95 5.61 1.32 3.61
C GLN A 95 6.65 0.47 4.35
N ILE A 96 7.94 0.62 3.99
CA ILE A 96 9.03 -0.16 4.59
C ILE A 96 9.06 0.11 6.10
N GLU A 97 9.09 1.39 6.50
CA GLU A 97 9.17 1.78 7.90
C GLU A 97 7.87 1.51 8.64
N HIS A 98 6.73 1.68 7.98
CA HIS A 98 5.44 1.34 8.59
C HIS A 98 5.38 -0.14 8.96
N HIS A 99 5.91 -1.03 8.13
CA HIS A 99 5.94 -2.46 8.44
C HIS A 99 7.03 -2.85 9.44
N LEU A 100 8.15 -2.14 9.48
CA LEU A 100 9.18 -2.35 10.50
C LEU A 100 8.75 -1.83 11.88
N PHE A 101 7.98 -0.74 11.91
CA PHE A 101 7.56 -0.04 13.13
C PHE A 101 6.06 0.32 13.07
N PRO A 102 5.15 -0.66 13.12
CA PRO A 102 3.71 -0.44 12.90
C PRO A 102 3.08 0.49 13.94
N SER A 103 3.62 0.52 15.16
CA SER A 103 3.17 1.40 16.24
C SER A 103 3.75 2.82 16.17
N MET A 104 4.64 3.11 15.21
CA MET A 104 5.25 4.44 15.07
C MET A 104 4.24 5.43 14.51
N ALA A 105 4.17 6.61 15.15
CA ALA A 105 3.36 7.71 14.63
C ALA A 105 3.83 8.12 13.22
N ARG A 106 2.88 8.25 12.29
CA ARG A 106 3.12 8.58 10.88
C ARG A 106 4.12 9.73 10.65
N PRO A 107 4.08 10.87 11.37
CA PRO A 107 5.03 11.97 11.17
C PRO A 107 6.51 11.60 11.46
N LYS A 108 6.76 10.50 12.16
CA LYS A 108 8.12 10.04 12.48
C LYS A 108 8.68 9.09 11.42
N LEU A 109 7.85 8.55 10.52
CA LEU A 109 8.27 7.61 9.49
C LEU A 109 9.32 8.19 8.54
N ALA A 110 9.20 9.47 8.17
CA ALA A 110 10.19 10.14 7.34
C ALA A 110 11.61 10.16 7.96
N ARG A 111 11.70 10.31 9.29
CA ARG A 111 12.97 10.23 10.02
C ARG A 111 13.45 8.79 10.11
N ALA A 112 12.56 7.85 10.40
CA ALA A 112 12.89 6.43 10.42
C ALA A 112 13.42 5.97 9.05
N ALA A 113 12.86 6.46 7.95
CA ALA A 113 13.25 6.07 6.60
C ALA A 113 14.70 6.41 6.28
N LYS A 114 15.19 7.56 6.77
CA LYS A 114 16.60 7.93 6.65
C LYS A 114 17.52 6.93 7.37
N LEU A 115 17.15 6.54 8.59
CA LEU A 115 17.93 5.59 9.41
C LEU A 115 17.89 4.18 8.83
N VAL A 116 16.71 3.70 8.42
CA VAL A 116 16.54 2.37 7.81
C VAL A 116 17.30 2.29 6.50
N ARG A 117 17.23 3.33 5.64
CA ARG A 117 17.98 3.37 4.39
C ARG A 117 19.49 3.31 4.62
N GLN A 118 20.00 4.06 5.59
CA GLN A 118 21.41 4.03 5.95
C GLN A 118 21.82 2.63 6.44
N PHE A 119 21.05 2.04 7.36
CA PHE A 119 21.30 0.68 7.86
C PHE A 119 21.29 -0.35 6.72
N CYS A 120 20.33 -0.25 5.79
CA CYS A 120 20.26 -1.13 4.63
C CYS A 120 21.51 -1.00 3.75
N ALA A 121 21.99 0.23 3.51
CA ALA A 121 23.22 0.46 2.76
C ALA A 121 24.45 -0.18 3.45
N GLU A 122 24.61 0.02 4.76
CA GLU A 122 25.69 -0.59 5.55
C GLU A 122 25.67 -2.12 5.51
N LYS A 123 24.47 -2.72 5.52
CA LYS A 123 24.27 -4.18 5.47
C LYS A 123 24.14 -4.74 4.06
N LYS A 124 24.32 -3.93 3.01
CA LYS A 124 24.14 -4.30 1.60
C LYS A 124 22.77 -4.94 1.31
N ILE A 125 21.72 -4.42 1.96
CA ILE A 125 20.32 -4.80 1.74
C ILE A 125 19.71 -3.80 0.76
N SER A 126 19.07 -4.28 -0.30
CA SER A 126 18.41 -3.41 -1.28
C SER A 126 17.22 -2.69 -0.64
N TYR A 127 17.26 -1.36 -0.65
CA TYR A 127 16.16 -0.50 -0.19
C TYR A 127 15.49 0.13 -1.41
N THR A 128 14.25 -0.24 -1.68
CA THR A 128 13.56 0.20 -2.92
C THR A 128 12.77 1.48 -2.68
N GLU A 129 13.09 2.53 -3.44
CA GLU A 129 12.34 3.79 -3.46
C GLU A 129 12.14 4.28 -4.89
N THR A 130 10.99 4.90 -5.18
CA THR A 130 10.65 5.36 -6.54
C THR A 130 9.72 6.57 -6.55
N GLY A 131 9.44 7.14 -7.71
CA GLY A 131 8.31 8.05 -7.90
C GLY A 131 6.98 7.32 -8.10
N LEU A 132 5.86 7.98 -7.79
CA LEU A 132 4.51 7.40 -7.87
C LEU A 132 4.20 6.84 -9.27
N PHE A 133 4.38 7.64 -10.32
CA PHE A 133 4.11 7.22 -11.69
C PHE A 133 4.99 6.06 -12.16
N GLN A 134 6.27 6.08 -11.77
CA GLN A 134 7.17 4.96 -12.05
C GLN A 134 6.70 3.69 -11.34
N SER A 135 6.18 3.81 -10.11
CA SER A 135 5.60 2.66 -9.40
C SER A 135 4.43 2.04 -10.15
N TYR A 136 3.49 2.88 -10.58
CA TYR A 136 2.36 2.45 -11.39
C TYR A 136 2.79 1.82 -12.72
N GLY A 137 3.79 2.40 -13.39
CA GLY A 137 4.37 1.82 -14.60
C GLY A 137 4.91 0.41 -14.36
N ILE A 138 5.58 0.17 -13.23
CA ILE A 138 6.05 -1.17 -12.85
C ILE A 138 4.88 -2.13 -12.62
N VAL A 139 3.84 -1.70 -11.91
CA VAL A 139 2.64 -2.52 -11.66
C VAL A 139 1.95 -2.90 -12.96
N ILE A 140 1.70 -1.93 -13.86
CA ILE A 140 1.07 -2.16 -15.16
C ILE A 140 1.94 -3.08 -16.02
N ALA A 141 3.26 -2.83 -16.09
CA ALA A 141 4.18 -3.68 -16.84
C ALA A 141 4.21 -5.12 -16.31
N TYR A 142 4.18 -5.30 -14.99
CA TYR A 142 4.10 -6.62 -14.37
C TYR A 142 2.78 -7.33 -14.68
N LEU A 143 1.65 -6.64 -14.54
CA LEU A 143 0.32 -7.17 -14.87
C LEU A 143 0.21 -7.53 -16.35
N ASN A 144 0.73 -6.70 -17.24
CA ASN A 144 0.80 -7.02 -18.67
C ASN A 144 1.70 -8.25 -18.89
N ARG A 145 2.87 -8.34 -18.25
CA ARG A 145 3.74 -9.50 -18.40
C ARG A 145 3.04 -10.80 -17.97
N VAL A 146 2.43 -10.85 -16.78
CA VAL A 146 1.79 -12.08 -16.29
C VAL A 146 0.46 -12.36 -16.97
N GLY A 147 -0.34 -11.33 -17.25
CA GLY A 147 -1.63 -11.48 -17.94
C GLY A 147 -1.48 -11.84 -19.42
N LEU A 148 -0.43 -11.34 -20.09
CA LEU A 148 -0.10 -11.73 -21.45
C LEU A 148 0.68 -13.05 -21.52
N ALA A 149 1.45 -13.42 -20.49
CA ALA A 149 2.09 -14.74 -20.42
C ALA A 149 1.10 -15.86 -20.09
N ALA A 150 0.00 -15.55 -19.38
CA ALA A 150 -1.10 -16.46 -19.11
C ALA A 150 -2.13 -16.53 -20.27
N ARG A 151 -1.77 -16.04 -21.47
CA ARG A 151 -2.72 -15.86 -22.57
C ARG A 151 -3.30 -17.12 -23.18
N ASP A 152 -2.87 -18.32 -22.77
CA ASP A 152 -3.64 -19.47 -23.16
C ASP A 152 -3.83 -20.51 -22.04
N PRO A 153 -4.92 -20.38 -21.27
CA PRO A 153 -5.45 -21.46 -20.44
C PRO A 153 -5.90 -22.68 -21.26
N PHE A 154 -5.99 -22.55 -22.59
CA PHE A 154 -6.41 -23.58 -23.55
C PHE A 154 -5.28 -24.00 -24.51
N ASP A 155 -4.04 -23.51 -24.36
CA ASP A 155 -2.89 -24.07 -25.08
C ASP A 155 -2.69 -25.48 -24.52
N CYS A 156 -3.19 -26.46 -25.25
CA CYS A 156 -2.85 -27.86 -25.02
C CYS A 156 -1.33 -27.98 -25.21
N PRO A 157 -0.56 -28.56 -24.26
CA PRO A 157 0.86 -28.75 -24.46
C PRO A 157 1.07 -29.47 -25.79
N PRO A 158 1.97 -29.00 -26.68
CA PRO A 158 2.20 -29.66 -27.96
C PRO A 158 2.51 -31.14 -27.68
N ALA A 159 1.84 -32.03 -28.41
CA ALA A 159 1.88 -33.48 -28.22
C ALA A 159 3.31 -34.09 -28.19
N GLN A 160 4.33 -33.32 -28.56
CA GLN A 160 5.75 -33.65 -28.42
C GLN A 160 6.23 -33.75 -26.95
N VAL A 161 5.53 -33.13 -25.98
CA VAL A 161 5.88 -33.21 -24.54
C VAL A 161 5.28 -34.46 -23.89
N LEU A 162 4.16 -34.97 -24.42
CA LEU A 162 3.53 -36.22 -24.00
C LEU A 162 3.91 -37.31 -24.99
N GLY A 163 5.17 -37.75 -24.93
CA GLY A 163 5.72 -38.78 -25.81
C GLY A 163 4.75 -39.94 -26.04
N ARG A 164 4.28 -40.07 -27.28
CA ARG A 164 3.79 -41.35 -27.80
C ARG A 164 4.99 -42.04 -28.45
N ALA A 165 5.53 -43.01 -27.72
CA ALA A 165 6.20 -44.16 -28.32
C ALA A 165 5.17 -44.98 -29.12
#